data_AF-A0A024HAS9-F1
#
_entry.id   AF-A0A024HAS9-F1
#
_cell.length_a   1.000
_cell.length_b   1.000
_cell.length_c   1.000
_cell.angle_alpha   90.00
_cell.angle_beta   90.00
_cell.angle_gamma   90.00
#
_symmetry.space_group_name_H-M   'P 1'
#
loop_
_entity.id
_entity.type
_entity.pdbx_description
1 polymer ?
#
loop_
_entity_poly.entity_id
_entity_poly.type
_entity_poly.pdbx_seq_one_letter_code
_entity_poly.pdbx_strand_id
1 'polypeptide(L)'
;MKSLALRVLSILSVALLLGACQSQSTQAPAPAASAFETSLAAGQLEQAQLQLGQEHENAAQLAERRQRLADAYIKRSREALQAGDVNGATNALARARSLMPKAPALAADVNGIAHPAEASPVKCAP
;
A
#
# COMPACT_ATOMS: atom_id res chain seq x y z
N MET A 1 -17.79 -46.82 21.46
CA MET A 1 -16.49 -46.10 21.52
C MET A 1 -15.63 -46.28 20.26
N LYS A 2 -15.61 -47.44 19.58
CA LYS A 2 -14.81 -47.67 18.35
C LYS A 2 -15.26 -46.90 17.11
N SER A 3 -16.58 -46.73 16.92
CA SER A 3 -17.14 -46.04 15.74
C SER A 3 -16.91 -44.52 15.77
N LEU A 4 -16.80 -43.93 16.98
CA LEU A 4 -16.52 -42.50 17.14
C LEU A 4 -15.07 -42.18 16.77
N ALA A 5 -14.12 -43.02 17.22
CA ALA A 5 -12.70 -42.88 16.87
C ALA A 5 -12.45 -42.99 15.37
N LEU A 6 -13.16 -43.89 14.69
CA LEU A 6 -13.04 -44.06 13.24
C LEU A 6 -13.60 -42.85 12.45
N ARG A 7 -14.68 -42.23 12.93
CA ARG A 7 -15.24 -41.01 12.33
C ARG A 7 -14.32 -39.80 12.53
N VAL A 8 -13.73 -39.64 13.71
CA VAL A 8 -12.77 -38.54 13.98
C VAL A 8 -11.52 -38.67 13.10
N LEU A 9 -11.01 -39.89 12.93
CA LEU A 9 -9.85 -40.14 12.06
C LEU A 9 -10.13 -39.78 10.59
N SER A 10 -11.35 -40.08 10.10
CA SER A 10 -11.78 -39.74 8.74
C SER A 10 -11.96 -38.23 8.53
N ILE A 11 -12.47 -37.51 9.53
CA ILE A 11 -12.64 -36.05 9.44
C ILE A 11 -11.27 -35.35 9.46
N LEU A 12 -10.34 -35.84 10.28
CA LEU A 12 -8.99 -35.27 10.37
C LEU A 12 -8.20 -35.44 9.07
N SER A 13 -8.36 -36.57 8.38
CA SER A 13 -7.71 -36.82 7.08
C SER A 13 -8.29 -35.95 5.97
N VAL A 14 -9.62 -35.74 5.93
CA VAL A 14 -10.25 -34.81 4.97
C VAL A 14 -9.84 -33.36 5.22
N ALA A 15 -9.69 -32.93 6.48
CA ALA A 15 -9.22 -31.59 6.82
C ALA A 15 -7.76 -31.34 6.38
N LEU A 16 -6.89 -32.35 6.47
CA LEU A 16 -5.52 -32.26 5.95
C LEU A 16 -5.49 -32.14 4.42
N LEU A 17 -6.38 -32.83 3.70
CA LEU A 17 -6.48 -32.77 2.25
C LEU A 17 -7.00 -31.42 1.75
N LEU A 18 -7.96 -30.79 2.44
CA LEU A 18 -8.46 -29.45 2.06
C LEU A 18 -7.46 -28.32 2.37
N GLY A 19 -6.62 -28.47 3.40
CA GLY A 19 -5.55 -27.49 3.70
C GLY A 19 -4.45 -27.42 2.64
N ALA A 20 -4.25 -28.50 1.86
CA ALA A 20 -3.25 -28.54 0.81
C ALA A 20 -3.71 -27.84 -0.49
N CYS A 21 -5.02 -27.81 -0.79
CA CYS A 21 -5.52 -27.15 -2.00
C CYS A 21 -5.58 -25.62 -1.91
N GLN A 22 -5.60 -25.03 -0.70
CA GLN A 22 -5.48 -23.57 -0.55
C GLN A 22 -4.03 -23.06 -0.63
N SER A 23 -3.04 -23.96 -0.64
CA SER A 23 -1.62 -23.59 -0.68
C SER A 23 -1.04 -23.55 -2.11
N GLN A 24 -1.83 -23.93 -3.12
CA GLN A 24 -1.42 -23.81 -4.52
C GLN A 24 -1.83 -22.44 -5.07
N SER A 25 -1.35 -21.37 -4.42
CA SER A 25 -1.22 -20.07 -5.08
C SER A 25 -0.35 -20.31 -6.30
N THR A 26 -0.93 -20.19 -7.49
CA THR A 26 -0.23 -20.19 -8.76
C THR A 26 0.97 -19.24 -8.64
N GLN A 27 2.14 -19.81 -8.42
CA GLN A 27 3.40 -19.09 -8.37
C GLN A 27 3.76 -18.80 -9.82
N ALA A 28 3.05 -17.81 -10.39
CA ALA A 28 3.64 -16.99 -11.43
C ALA A 28 5.02 -16.55 -10.90
N PRO A 29 6.07 -16.52 -11.75
CA PRO A 29 7.36 -16.01 -11.32
C PRO A 29 7.11 -14.69 -10.62
N ALA A 30 7.51 -14.58 -9.34
CA ALA A 30 7.30 -13.37 -8.58
C ALA A 30 7.79 -12.23 -9.46
N PRO A 31 6.94 -11.23 -9.78
CA PRO A 31 7.41 -10.10 -10.58
C PRO A 31 8.67 -9.59 -9.88
N ALA A 32 9.76 -9.44 -10.65
CA ALA A 32 11.02 -8.97 -10.09
C ALA A 32 10.70 -7.76 -9.21
N ALA A 33 11.05 -7.83 -7.92
CA ALA A 33 10.75 -6.77 -6.99
C ALA A 33 11.29 -5.47 -7.59
N SER A 34 10.45 -4.44 -7.70
CA SER A 34 10.87 -3.17 -8.28
C SER A 34 12.07 -2.63 -7.51
N ALA A 35 12.85 -1.77 -8.16
CA ALA A 35 13.99 -1.12 -7.51
C ALA A 35 13.54 -0.41 -6.22
N PHE A 36 12.34 0.19 -6.26
CA PHE A 36 11.65 0.80 -5.11
C PHE A 36 11.42 -0.18 -3.95
N GLU A 37 10.84 -1.36 -4.21
CA GLU A 37 10.58 -2.33 -3.15
C GLU A 37 11.87 -2.87 -2.55
N THR A 38 12.91 -3.02 -3.38
CA THR A 38 14.23 -3.47 -2.94
C THR A 38 14.88 -2.45 -1.99
N SER A 39 14.85 -1.16 -2.33
CA SER A 39 15.42 -0.11 -1.49
C SER A 39 14.59 0.15 -0.23
N LEU A 40 13.25 0.02 -0.31
CA LEU A 40 12.36 0.12 0.84
C LEU A 40 12.64 -1.02 1.85
N ALA A 41 12.77 -2.25 1.37
CA ALA A 41 13.11 -3.41 2.21
C ALA A 41 14.51 -3.31 2.84
N ALA A 42 15.46 -2.68 2.13
CA ALA A 42 16.80 -2.39 2.66
C ALA A 42 16.84 -1.20 3.64
N GLY A 43 15.72 -0.51 3.87
CA GLY A 43 15.66 0.69 4.72
C GLY A 43 16.31 1.93 4.09
N GLN A 44 16.64 1.89 2.80
CA GLN A 44 17.27 2.98 2.06
C GLN A 44 16.19 3.99 1.61
N LEU A 45 15.54 4.65 2.57
CA LEU A 45 14.35 5.49 2.33
C LEU A 45 14.62 6.63 1.33
N GLU A 46 15.80 7.23 1.37
CA GLU A 46 16.20 8.27 0.42
C GLU A 46 16.32 7.73 -1.01
N GLN A 47 16.86 6.52 -1.19
CA GLN A 47 16.96 5.85 -2.48
C GLN A 47 15.58 5.44 -3.00
N ALA A 48 14.73 4.88 -2.13
CA ALA A 48 13.35 4.54 -2.45
C ALA A 48 12.57 5.78 -2.91
N GLN A 49 12.78 6.93 -2.26
CA GLN A 49 12.15 8.18 -2.66
C GLN A 49 12.59 8.65 -4.06
N LEU A 50 13.85 8.47 -4.44
CA LEU A 50 14.35 8.82 -5.78
C LEU A 50 13.77 7.92 -6.88
N GLN A 51 13.50 6.66 -6.54
CA GLN A 51 12.94 5.66 -7.46
C GLN A 51 11.42 5.81 -7.63
N LEU A 52 10.77 6.62 -6.78
CA LEU A 52 9.34 6.85 -6.82
C LEU A 52 8.94 7.62 -8.10
N GLY A 53 8.11 7.01 -8.94
CA GLY A 53 7.72 7.58 -10.24
C GLY A 53 8.75 7.44 -11.37
N GLN A 54 9.84 6.68 -11.16
CA GLN A 54 10.79 6.34 -12.23
C GLN A 54 10.29 5.17 -13.10
N GLU A 55 9.42 4.32 -12.53
CA GLU A 55 8.80 3.23 -13.26
C GLU A 55 7.47 3.68 -13.87
N HIS A 56 6.98 2.94 -14.87
CA HIS A 56 5.67 3.19 -15.48
C HIS A 56 4.56 2.77 -14.51
N GLU A 57 4.18 3.69 -13.62
CA GLU A 57 3.19 3.49 -12.58
C GLU A 57 1.90 4.25 -12.88
N ASN A 58 0.76 3.60 -12.69
CA ASN A 58 -0.52 4.31 -12.72
C ASN A 58 -0.69 5.17 -11.46
N ALA A 59 -1.55 6.19 -11.52
CA ALA A 59 -1.77 7.13 -10.40
C ALA A 59 -2.11 6.44 -9.07
N ALA A 60 -2.87 5.34 -9.10
CA ALA A 60 -3.21 4.54 -7.92
C ALA A 60 -1.99 3.83 -7.32
N GLN A 61 -1.13 3.25 -8.18
CA GLN A 61 0.10 2.57 -7.75
C GLN A 61 1.08 3.57 -7.14
N LEU A 62 1.24 4.73 -7.78
CA LEU A 62 2.09 5.80 -7.28
C LEU A 62 1.61 6.33 -5.91
N ALA A 63 0.30 6.50 -5.74
CA ALA A 63 -0.28 6.89 -4.45
C ALA A 63 -0.01 5.84 -3.36
N GLU A 64 -0.13 4.56 -3.71
CA GLU A 64 0.17 3.46 -2.80
C GLU A 64 1.66 3.45 -2.38
N ARG A 65 2.59 3.58 -3.32
CA ARG A 65 4.03 3.63 -3.02
C ARG A 65 4.40 4.83 -2.17
N ARG A 66 3.81 6.00 -2.43
CA ARG A 66 3.96 7.19 -1.57
C ARG A 66 3.50 6.94 -0.15
N GLN A 67 2.37 6.26 0.02
CA GLN A 67 1.85 5.89 1.34
C GLN A 67 2.81 4.96 2.08
N ARG A 68 3.27 3.89 1.43
CA ARG A 68 4.24 2.95 2.03
C ARG A 68 5.54 3.66 2.44
N LEU A 69 6.04 4.56 1.61
CA LEU A 69 7.23 5.36 1.92
C LEU A 69 7.01 6.33 3.09
N ALA A 70 5.83 6.96 3.16
CA ALA A 70 5.45 7.81 4.29
C ALA A 70 5.43 7.02 5.60
N ASP A 71 4.81 5.83 5.61
CA ASP A 71 4.75 4.96 6.77
C ASP A 71 6.15 4.52 7.24
N ALA A 72 7.06 4.25 6.31
CA ALA A 72 8.45 3.95 6.63
C ALA A 72 9.18 5.14 7.29
N TYR A 73 8.96 6.37 6.82
CA TYR A 73 9.50 7.57 7.47
C TYR A 73 8.90 7.82 8.86
N ILE A 74 7.61 7.53 9.07
CA ILE A 74 6.97 7.59 10.40
C ILE A 74 7.58 6.56 11.35
N LYS A 75 7.95 5.37 10.87
CA LYS A 75 8.69 4.39 11.67
C LYS A 75 10.07 4.92 12.05
N ARG A 76 10.83 5.44 11.09
CA ARG A 76 12.17 6.03 11.33
C ARG A 76 12.12 7.21 12.30
N SER A 77 11.09 8.05 12.24
CA SER A 77 10.95 9.15 13.19
C SER A 77 10.73 8.65 14.62
N ARG A 78 9.94 7.58 14.82
CA ARG A 78 9.74 6.97 16.14
C ARG A 78 11.03 6.37 16.69
N GLU A 79 11.80 5.70 15.85
CA GLU A 79 13.12 5.16 16.22
C GLU A 79 14.09 6.28 16.62
N ALA A 80 14.13 7.37 15.85
CA ALA A 80 14.94 8.54 16.18
C ALA A 80 14.52 9.19 17.52
N LEU A 81 13.21 9.29 17.79
CA LEU A 81 12.71 9.77 19.08
C LEU A 81 13.15 8.86 20.24
N GLN A 82 13.11 7.54 20.06
CA GLN A 82 13.57 6.58 21.07
C GLN A 82 15.07 6.69 21.33
N ALA A 83 15.85 7.05 20.30
CA ALA A 83 17.28 7.32 20.40
C ALA A 83 17.61 8.73 20.96
N GLY A 84 16.61 9.58 21.21
CA GLY A 84 16.80 10.96 21.64
C GLY A 84 17.17 11.95 20.51
N ASP A 85 17.17 11.50 19.26
CA ASP A 85 17.43 12.35 18.09
C ASP A 85 16.15 13.06 17.62
N VAL A 86 15.83 14.16 18.29
CA VAL A 86 14.66 14.99 17.98
C VAL A 86 14.78 15.66 16.61
N ASN A 87 15.99 16.01 16.17
CA ASN A 87 16.23 16.65 14.88
C ASN A 87 16.00 15.65 13.74
N GLY A 88 16.55 14.43 13.86
CA GLY A 88 16.31 13.34 12.91
C GLY A 88 14.84 12.95 12.86
N ALA A 89 14.16 12.89 14.01
CA ALA A 89 12.74 12.63 14.07
C ALA A 89 11.90 13.69 13.34
N THR A 90 12.19 14.97 13.57
CA THR A 90 11.47 16.09 12.95
C THR A 90 11.66 16.09 11.44
N ASN A 91 12.90 15.87 10.97
CA ASN A 91 13.19 15.77 9.54
C ASN A 91 12.49 14.58 8.88
N ALA A 92 12.52 13.40 9.51
CA ALA A 92 11.82 12.22 8.99
C ALA A 92 10.30 12.44 8.92
N LEU A 93 9.72 13.08 9.94
CA LEU A 93 8.29 13.37 9.99
C LEU A 93 7.89 14.43 8.93
N ALA A 94 8.72 15.44 8.69
CA ALA A 94 8.51 16.42 7.63
C ALA A 94 8.47 15.76 6.26
N ARG A 95 9.40 14.83 5.98
CA ARG A 95 9.38 14.03 4.73
C ARG A 95 8.13 13.17 4.63
N ALA A 96 7.75 12.45 5.69
CA ALA A 96 6.53 11.66 5.70
C ALA A 96 5.29 12.50 5.32
N ARG A 97 5.14 13.69 5.94
CA ARG A 97 4.02 14.60 5.67
C ARG A 97 4.02 15.15 4.24
N SER A 98 5.18 15.28 3.61
CA SER A 98 5.26 15.71 2.20
C SER A 98 4.81 14.62 1.22
N LEU A 99 4.90 13.35 1.62
CA LEU A 99 4.52 12.18 0.80
C LEU A 99 3.04 11.82 0.94
N MET A 100 2.43 12.14 2.09
CA MET A 100 1.01 11.90 2.31
C MET A 100 0.16 12.87 1.47
N PRO A 101 -0.80 12.36 0.67
CA PRO A 101 -1.73 13.23 -0.03
C PRO A 101 -2.55 14.03 0.99
N LYS A 102 -2.64 15.35 0.79
CA LYS A 102 -3.53 16.20 1.60
C LYS A 102 -4.97 15.75 1.37
N ALA A 103 -5.54 15.09 2.39
CA ALA A 103 -6.94 14.66 2.47
C ALA A 103 -7.41 13.72 1.35
N PRO A 104 -7.30 12.38 1.52
CA PRO A 104 -7.90 11.41 0.58
C PRO A 104 -9.41 11.59 0.42
N ALA A 105 -10.11 12.16 1.41
CA ALA A 105 -11.52 12.50 1.32
C ALA A 105 -11.81 13.63 0.30
N LEU A 106 -10.90 14.59 0.12
CA LEU A 106 -11.06 15.67 -0.86
C LEU A 106 -10.60 15.23 -2.26
N ALA A 107 -9.61 14.35 -2.36
CA ALA A 107 -9.17 13.82 -3.65
C ALA A 107 -10.24 12.93 -4.31
N ALA A 108 -11.02 12.19 -3.52
CA ALA A 108 -12.16 11.42 -4.01
C ALA A 108 -13.30 12.35 -4.50
N ASP A 109 -13.57 13.43 -3.77
CA ASP A 109 -14.63 14.39 -4.09
C ASP A 109 -14.29 15.22 -5.35
N VAL A 110 -13.05 15.72 -5.47
CA VAL A 110 -12.60 16.53 -6.62
C VAL A 110 -12.54 15.74 -7.93
N ASN A 111 -12.29 14.42 -7.88
CA ASN A 111 -12.35 13.57 -9.07
C ASN A 111 -13.78 13.48 -9.66
N GLY A 112 -14.83 13.67 -8.84
CA GLY A 112 -16.21 13.78 -9.31
C GLY A 112 -16.56 15.14 -9.93
N ILE A 113 -15.80 16.19 -9.61
CA ILE A 113 -16.02 17.56 -10.09
C ILE A 113 -15.26 17.82 -11.41
N ALA A 114 -14.24 17.02 -11.72
CA ALA A 114 -13.37 17.17 -12.90
C ALA A 114 -14.04 16.82 -14.25
N HIS A 115 -15.34 16.52 -14.27
CA HIS A 115 -16.12 16.55 -15.50
C HIS A 115 -16.81 17.92 -15.61
N PRO A 116 -16.32 18.87 -16.43
CA PRO A 116 -17.13 19.99 -16.84
C PRO A 116 -18.31 19.40 -17.61
N ALA A 117 -19.45 19.26 -16.95
CA ALA A 117 -20.72 19.13 -17.62
C ALA A 117 -20.85 20.38 -18.48
N GLU A 118 -20.74 20.18 -19.79
CA GLU A 118 -20.90 21.17 -20.84
C GLU A 118 -21.98 22.18 -20.43
N ALA A 119 -21.55 23.41 -20.17
CA ALA A 119 -22.42 24.50 -19.78
C ALA A 119 -23.46 24.67 -20.90
N SER A 120 -24.69 24.23 -20.64
CA SER A 120 -25.81 24.45 -21.54
C SER A 120 -25.94 25.96 -21.79
N PRO A 121 -26.05 26.41 -23.04
CA PRO A 121 -26.12 27.83 -23.35
C PRO A 121 -27.40 28.40 -22.73
N VAL A 122 -27.22 29.31 -21.76
CA VAL A 122 -28.30 30.12 -21.21
C VAL A 122 -28.88 30.94 -22.36
N LYS A 123 -30.05 30.55 -22.84
CA LYS A 123 -30.81 31.28 -23.85
C LYS A 123 -31.37 32.53 -23.22
N CYS A 124 -30.68 33.66 -23.37
CA CYS A 124 -31.26 34.97 -23.14
C CYS A 124 -32.41 35.17 -24.14
N ALA A 125 -33.64 35.21 -23.65
CA ALA A 125 -34.80 35.65 -24.44
C ALA A 125 -34.98 37.18 -24.26
N PRO A 126 -35.36 37.91 -25.32
CA PRO A 126 -35.50 39.37 -25.31
C PRO A 126 -36.70 39.86 -24.50
#